data_AF-A0A0N4Z5F1-F1
#
_entry.id   AF-A0A0N4Z5F1-F1
#
_cell.length_a   1.000
_cell.length_b   1.000
_cell.length_c   1.000
_cell.angle_alpha   90.00
_cell.angle_beta   90.00
_cell.angle_gamma   90.00
#
_symmetry.space_group_name_H-M   'P 1'
#
loop_
_entity.id
_entity.type
_entity.pdbx_description
1 polymer ?
#
loop_
_entity_poly.entity_id
_entity_poly.type
_entity_poly.pdbx_seq_one_letter_code
_entity_poly.pdbx_strand_id
1 'polypeptide(L)'
;YFKMLSKNIALFLFFVFSFIEKTITKNSPRSPSTDIPYLFTGITLYNGSRISGVKLELRTKRKHRRTHVCISQNSTDKYGVFTLKTFVKNETQKDLILNFYCNYSLKKQCHYSKKKPYSVNVSFLNCPWDNSTKGIKCELKVELQNIIVGIASYPSISLFPNTTREKYGIEKWDIQNNISFYIAKKFDNFSRVDERIINVTKEIENNTCIIFQQQNKTISGKHGINFKKSNECKNMKIGNARKNVSQGIHLTEECATSTRTIRSLLHQALGQLASVFREDRNKYVKINFLYMNLSSVDSFNYNYTYLTENNYTGNFDFGSITLSNSSAFSVDKIKKIIKPIVSYD
;
A
#
# COMPACT_ATOMS: atom_id res chain seq x y z
N TYR A 1 -43.95 -44.66 33.22
CA TYR A 1 -45.20 -44.71 32.43
C TYR A 1 -44.94 -44.00 31.10
N PHE A 2 -44.54 -44.76 30.07
CA PHE A 2 -45.35 -45.08 28.85
C PHE A 2 -45.77 -43.82 28.07
N LYS A 3 -45.62 -43.63 26.75
CA LYS A 3 -45.30 -44.43 25.55
C LYS A 3 -45.07 -43.37 24.43
N MET A 4 -43.97 -43.35 23.71
CA MET A 4 -43.80 -43.89 22.34
C MET A 4 -44.83 -43.43 21.26
N LEU A 5 -44.26 -42.85 20.19
CA LEU A 5 -44.52 -43.09 18.75
C LEU A 5 -45.79 -42.55 18.03
N SER A 6 -45.58 -41.71 17.01
CA SER A 6 -45.97 -41.89 15.58
C SER A 6 -45.94 -40.53 14.85
N LYS A 7 -45.06 -40.30 13.86
CA LYS A 7 -45.18 -40.54 12.40
C LYS A 7 -46.31 -39.77 11.69
N ASN A 8 -45.85 -38.96 10.72
CA ASN A 8 -46.44 -38.61 9.41
C ASN A 8 -47.04 -37.19 9.22
N ILE A 9 -46.79 -36.69 8.00
CA ILE A 9 -47.47 -35.59 7.25
C ILE A 9 -46.88 -34.18 7.56
N ALA A 10 -46.42 -33.35 6.63
CA ALA A 10 -46.48 -33.31 5.17
C ALA A 10 -45.23 -32.64 4.58
N LEU A 11 -44.84 -33.17 3.43
CA LEU A 11 -43.90 -32.66 2.45
C LEU A 11 -44.51 -31.43 1.76
N PHE A 12 -43.85 -30.25 1.79
CA PHE A 12 -44.17 -29.15 0.88
C PHE A 12 -42.97 -28.90 -0.04
N LEU A 13 -42.99 -29.63 -1.16
CA LEU A 13 -42.19 -29.36 -2.36
C LEU A 13 -42.83 -28.18 -3.09
N PHE A 14 -42.19 -27.02 -3.08
CA PHE A 14 -42.48 -25.97 -4.05
C PHE A 14 -41.85 -26.35 -5.39
N PHE A 15 -42.62 -27.01 -6.24
CA PHE A 15 -42.36 -27.11 -7.68
C PHE A 15 -42.75 -25.77 -8.32
N VAL A 16 -41.76 -24.94 -8.64
CA VAL A 16 -41.95 -23.83 -9.58
C VAL A 16 -41.90 -24.43 -10.99
N PHE A 17 -43.07 -24.56 -11.60
CA PHE A 17 -43.22 -24.81 -13.04
C PHE A 17 -42.79 -23.56 -13.80
N SER A 18 -41.54 -23.53 -14.25
CA SER A 18 -41.16 -22.66 -15.36
C SER A 18 -41.42 -23.41 -16.66
N PHE A 19 -42.55 -23.10 -17.31
CA PHE A 19 -42.73 -23.33 -18.73
C PHE A 19 -41.67 -22.53 -19.48
N ILE A 20 -40.65 -23.21 -20.02
CA ILE A 20 -39.88 -22.65 -21.13
C ILE A 20 -40.25 -23.48 -22.35
N GLU A 21 -41.11 -22.86 -23.13
CA GLU A 21 -41.50 -23.25 -24.48
C GLU A 21 -40.26 -23.46 -25.34
N LYS A 22 -40.14 -24.67 -25.87
CA LYS A 22 -39.04 -25.09 -26.74
C LYS A 22 -39.30 -24.54 -28.14
N THR A 23 -38.94 -23.27 -28.38
CA THR A 23 -38.83 -22.74 -29.74
C THR A 23 -37.61 -23.36 -30.42
N ILE A 24 -37.87 -24.29 -31.33
CA ILE A 24 -36.91 -24.78 -32.32
C ILE A 24 -36.69 -23.64 -33.32
N THR A 25 -35.70 -22.79 -33.07
CA THR A 25 -35.11 -21.94 -34.10
C THR A 25 -33.88 -22.62 -34.67
N LYS A 26 -34.04 -23.12 -35.91
CA LYS A 26 -32.96 -23.41 -36.84
C LYS A 26 -32.05 -22.19 -36.96
N ASN A 27 -30.74 -22.47 -37.04
CA ASN A 27 -29.61 -21.54 -37.17
C ASN A 27 -29.20 -20.83 -35.87
N SER A 28 -28.45 -21.56 -35.03
CA SER A 28 -27.67 -20.98 -33.95
C SER A 28 -26.61 -20.02 -34.53
N PRO A 29 -26.67 -18.70 -34.25
CA PRO A 29 -25.55 -17.83 -34.53
C PRO A 29 -24.42 -18.29 -33.61
N ARG A 30 -23.26 -18.63 -34.19
CA ARG A 30 -22.02 -18.89 -33.44
C ARG A 30 -21.94 -17.89 -32.30
N SER A 31 -22.07 -18.38 -31.06
CA SER A 31 -21.93 -17.56 -29.85
C SER A 31 -20.73 -16.65 -30.06
N PRO A 32 -20.89 -15.31 -30.01
CA PRO A 32 -19.75 -14.42 -30.10
C PRO A 32 -18.76 -14.88 -29.04
N SER A 33 -17.54 -15.18 -29.47
CA SER A 33 -16.41 -15.39 -28.56
C SER A 33 -16.40 -14.17 -27.63
N THR A 34 -16.86 -14.35 -26.39
CA THR A 34 -16.85 -13.27 -25.42
C THR A 34 -15.40 -13.10 -25.00
N ASP A 35 -14.71 -12.19 -25.66
CA ASP A 35 -13.37 -11.81 -25.29
C ASP A 35 -13.42 -11.19 -23.89
N ILE A 36 -12.56 -11.67 -22.99
CA ILE A 36 -12.56 -11.27 -21.58
C ILE A 36 -11.50 -10.18 -21.40
N PRO A 37 -11.82 -9.03 -20.78
CA PRO A 37 -10.82 -8.00 -20.53
C PRO A 37 -9.82 -8.48 -19.46
N TYR A 38 -8.54 -8.28 -19.75
CA TYR A 38 -7.43 -8.46 -18.83
C TYR A 38 -6.77 -7.13 -18.53
N LEU A 39 -6.51 -6.88 -17.25
CA LEU A 39 -5.77 -5.74 -16.74
C LEU A 39 -4.58 -6.24 -15.92
N PHE A 40 -3.39 -6.15 -16.47
CA PHE A 40 -2.15 -6.39 -15.74
C PHE A 40 -1.57 -5.05 -15.31
N THR A 41 -1.33 -4.87 -14.02
CA THR A 41 -0.60 -3.71 -13.50
C THR A 41 0.52 -4.20 -12.61
N GLY A 42 1.59 -3.44 -12.50
CA GLY A 42 2.67 -3.88 -11.65
C GLY A 42 3.88 -2.98 -11.67
N ILE A 43 4.92 -3.43 -10.98
CA ILE A 43 6.22 -2.78 -10.97
C ILE A 43 7.32 -3.78 -11.34
N THR A 44 8.35 -3.31 -12.01
CA THR A 44 9.56 -4.08 -12.30
C THR A 44 10.71 -3.64 -11.43
N LEU A 45 11.38 -4.61 -10.81
CA LEU A 45 12.49 -4.40 -9.89
C LEU A 45 13.72 -5.19 -10.33
N TYR A 46 14.91 -4.69 -10.03
CA TYR A 46 16.19 -5.40 -10.12
C TYR A 46 16.98 -5.08 -8.85
N ASN A 47 17.37 -6.12 -8.12
CA ASN A 47 18.00 -6.01 -6.81
C ASN A 47 17.25 -5.02 -5.89
N GLY A 48 15.93 -5.20 -5.77
CA GLY A 48 15.06 -4.32 -4.97
C GLY A 48 14.81 -2.90 -5.51
N SER A 49 15.49 -2.49 -6.59
CA SER A 49 15.38 -1.15 -7.18
C SER A 49 14.46 -1.12 -8.40
N ARG A 50 13.65 -0.08 -8.55
CA ARG A 50 12.73 0.07 -9.70
C ARG A 50 13.49 0.24 -11.02
N ILE A 51 13.02 -0.43 -12.07
CA ILE A 51 13.61 -0.37 -13.42
C ILE A 51 12.61 0.20 -14.41
N SER A 52 12.96 1.27 -15.11
CA SER A 52 12.17 1.82 -16.21
C SER A 52 12.49 1.19 -17.56
N GLY A 53 11.62 1.39 -18.57
CA GLY A 53 11.88 0.99 -19.95
C GLY A 53 11.90 -0.52 -20.20
N VAL A 54 11.45 -1.34 -19.25
CA VAL A 54 11.30 -2.79 -19.45
C VAL A 54 10.14 -2.99 -20.41
N LYS A 55 10.37 -3.67 -21.54
CA LYS A 55 9.30 -4.01 -22.48
C LYS A 55 8.56 -5.25 -21.98
N LEU A 56 7.24 -5.20 -21.98
CA LEU A 56 6.35 -6.31 -21.66
C LEU A 56 5.61 -6.78 -22.89
N GLU A 57 5.44 -8.08 -23.02
CA GLU A 57 4.58 -8.67 -24.03
C GLU A 57 3.73 -9.80 -23.45
N LEU A 58 2.41 -9.66 -23.55
CA LEU A 58 1.48 -10.75 -23.31
C LEU A 58 1.40 -11.58 -24.59
N ARG A 59 1.74 -12.86 -24.49
CA ARG A 59 1.71 -13.80 -25.61
C ARG A 59 0.82 -15.00 -25.29
N THR A 60 0.33 -15.68 -26.32
CA THR A 60 -0.37 -16.97 -26.20
C THR A 60 0.25 -18.01 -27.13
N LYS A 61 0.17 -19.30 -26.77
CA LYS A 61 0.56 -20.40 -27.65
C LYS A 61 -0.58 -20.70 -28.63
N ARG A 62 -0.27 -20.74 -29.94
CA ARG A 62 -1.25 -21.21 -30.93
C ARG A 62 -1.27 -22.75 -30.93
N LYS A 63 -2.44 -23.37 -30.75
CA LYS A 63 -2.61 -24.84 -30.62
C LYS A 63 -1.96 -25.69 -31.73
N HIS A 64 -1.73 -25.14 -32.93
CA HIS A 64 -1.24 -25.90 -34.09
C HIS A 64 0.13 -25.49 -34.64
N ARG A 65 0.72 -24.41 -34.14
CA ARG A 65 2.05 -23.98 -34.53
C ARG A 65 2.73 -23.56 -33.25
N ARG A 66 3.90 -24.12 -32.92
CA ARG A 66 4.72 -23.77 -31.73
C ARG A 66 5.15 -22.28 -31.68
N THR A 67 4.51 -21.42 -32.47
CA THR A 67 4.65 -19.98 -32.53
C THR A 67 3.81 -19.31 -31.44
N HIS A 68 4.46 -18.46 -30.65
CA HIS A 68 3.77 -17.56 -29.74
C HIS A 68 3.23 -16.36 -30.52
N VAL A 69 1.96 -16.01 -30.30
CA VAL A 69 1.34 -14.80 -30.86
C VAL A 69 1.37 -13.71 -29.79
N CYS A 70 1.89 -12.53 -30.13
CA CYS A 70 1.81 -11.36 -29.25
C CYS A 70 0.39 -10.80 -29.29
N ILE A 71 -0.24 -10.73 -28.12
CA ILE A 71 -1.59 -10.20 -27.93
C ILE A 71 -1.52 -8.71 -27.63
N SER A 72 -0.59 -8.31 -26.75
CA SER A 72 -0.43 -6.93 -26.33
C SER A 72 1.01 -6.68 -25.90
N GLN A 73 1.48 -5.45 -26.08
CA GLN A 73 2.80 -5.02 -25.65
C GLN A 73 2.72 -3.65 -24.95
N ASN A 74 3.59 -3.43 -23.98
CA ASN A 74 3.78 -2.12 -23.35
C ASN A 74 5.22 -1.99 -22.83
N SER A 75 5.58 -0.86 -22.24
CA SER A 75 6.82 -0.68 -21.49
C SER A 75 6.55 -0.09 -20.11
N THR A 76 7.51 -0.27 -19.19
CA THR A 76 7.45 0.39 -17.89
C THR A 76 7.78 1.87 -18.01
N ASP A 77 7.08 2.69 -17.24
CA ASP A 77 7.35 4.12 -17.14
C ASP A 77 8.67 4.42 -16.41
N LYS A 78 9.00 5.70 -16.23
CA LYS A 78 10.23 6.12 -15.55
C LYS A 78 10.37 5.65 -14.09
N TYR A 79 9.29 5.14 -13.49
CA TYR A 79 9.27 4.59 -12.12
C TYR A 79 9.15 3.06 -12.10
N GLY A 80 9.32 2.42 -13.26
CA GLY A 80 9.19 1.00 -13.41
C GLY A 80 7.77 0.47 -13.26
N VAL A 81 6.76 1.33 -13.37
CA VAL A 81 5.34 0.92 -13.32
C VAL A 81 4.87 0.54 -14.72
N PHE A 82 4.12 -0.55 -14.85
CA PHE A 82 3.44 -0.91 -16.10
C PHE A 82 1.94 -1.11 -15.91
N THR A 83 1.21 -0.95 -17.01
CA THR A 83 -0.21 -1.29 -17.11
C THR A 83 -0.47 -1.84 -18.50
N LEU A 84 -0.86 -3.11 -18.62
CA LEU A 84 -1.20 -3.75 -19.87
C LEU A 84 -2.69 -4.10 -19.84
N LYS A 85 -3.45 -3.57 -20.80
CA LYS A 85 -4.88 -3.77 -20.96
C LYS A 85 -5.12 -4.44 -22.30
N THR A 86 -5.86 -5.54 -22.32
CA THR A 86 -6.21 -6.23 -23.56
C THR A 86 -7.41 -7.13 -23.37
N PHE A 87 -8.09 -7.49 -24.45
CA PHE A 87 -9.11 -8.52 -24.46
C PHE A 87 -8.48 -9.86 -24.85
N VAL A 88 -8.89 -10.94 -24.19
CA VAL A 88 -8.38 -12.30 -24.43
C VAL A 88 -9.51 -13.28 -24.60
N LYS A 89 -9.46 -14.05 -25.69
CA LYS A 89 -10.39 -15.14 -25.97
C LYS A 89 -10.32 -16.19 -24.86
N ASN A 90 -11.49 -16.61 -24.36
CA ASN A 90 -11.62 -17.59 -23.27
C ASN A 90 -10.76 -18.85 -23.50
N GLU A 91 -10.76 -19.39 -24.72
CA GLU A 91 -10.01 -20.59 -25.11
C GLU A 91 -8.48 -20.46 -25.02
N THR A 92 -7.95 -19.24 -24.99
CA THR A 92 -6.50 -18.94 -24.98
C THR A 92 -5.96 -18.55 -23.60
N GLN A 93 -6.83 -18.37 -22.61
CA GLN A 93 -6.47 -17.82 -21.29
C GLN A 93 -5.46 -18.69 -20.54
N LYS A 94 -5.60 -20.01 -20.62
CA LYS A 94 -4.70 -20.98 -19.95
C LYS A 94 -3.28 -21.00 -20.52
N ASP A 95 -3.09 -20.44 -21.71
CA ASP A 95 -1.82 -20.46 -22.45
C ASP A 95 -1.14 -19.09 -22.47
N LEU A 96 -1.65 -18.13 -21.71
CA LEU A 96 -1.12 -16.78 -21.60
C LEU A 96 0.23 -16.76 -20.89
N ILE A 97 1.22 -16.10 -21.50
CA ILE A 97 2.56 -15.91 -20.97
C ILE A 97 2.90 -14.43 -21.03
N LEU A 98 3.28 -13.85 -19.90
CA LEU A 98 3.78 -12.49 -19.80
C LEU A 98 5.31 -12.51 -19.87
N ASN A 99 5.87 -11.86 -20.89
CA ASN A 99 7.29 -11.80 -21.15
C ASN A 99 7.82 -10.40 -20.81
N PHE A 100 8.99 -10.35 -20.19
CA PHE A 100 9.69 -9.13 -19.80
C PHE A 100 11.05 -9.10 -20.49
N TYR A 101 11.27 -8.04 -21.26
CA TYR A 101 12.50 -7.79 -22.01
C TYR A 101 13.17 -6.56 -21.40
N CYS A 102 14.30 -6.78 -20.75
CA CYS A 102 15.09 -5.71 -20.15
C CYS A 102 16.21 -5.34 -21.13
N ASN A 103 16.16 -4.12 -21.66
CA ASN A 103 17.22 -3.58 -22.52
C ASN A 103 18.13 -2.65 -21.69
N TYR A 104 18.73 -3.17 -20.62
CA TYR A 104 19.45 -2.33 -19.66
C TYR A 104 20.90 -2.12 -20.12
N SER A 105 21.18 -0.96 -20.71
CA SER A 105 22.53 -0.41 -20.91
C SER A 105 22.64 0.87 -20.10
N LEU A 106 23.04 0.79 -18.83
CA LEU A 106 23.02 1.95 -17.94
C LEU A 106 24.37 2.35 -17.33
N LYS A 107 25.50 1.85 -17.88
CA LYS A 107 26.85 2.50 -17.85
C LYS A 107 28.02 1.63 -18.32
N LYS A 108 27.82 0.36 -18.68
CA LYS A 108 28.80 -0.43 -19.45
C LYS A 108 28.06 -1.27 -20.47
N GLN A 109 28.61 -1.34 -21.68
CA GLN A 109 28.13 -2.08 -22.84
C GLN A 109 27.42 -3.38 -22.44
N CYS A 110 26.09 -3.41 -22.52
CA CYS A 110 25.41 -4.67 -22.77
C CYS A 110 25.50 -4.90 -24.28
N HIS A 111 26.50 -5.68 -24.70
CA HIS A 111 26.43 -6.33 -25.99
C HIS A 111 25.08 -7.03 -26.10
N TYR A 112 24.42 -6.88 -27.25
CA TYR A 112 23.19 -7.55 -27.67
C TYR A 112 23.34 -9.08 -27.72
N SER A 113 23.77 -9.73 -26.64
CA SER A 113 23.56 -11.16 -26.51
C SER A 113 22.07 -11.35 -26.27
N LYS A 114 21.46 -12.23 -27.06
CA LYS A 114 20.04 -12.59 -27.07
C LYS A 114 19.60 -13.13 -25.69
N LYS A 115 19.50 -12.27 -24.68
CA LYS A 115 19.06 -12.68 -23.34
C LYS A 115 17.60 -13.13 -23.45
N LYS A 116 17.35 -14.37 -23.03
CA LYS A 116 16.00 -14.95 -22.99
C LYS A 116 15.12 -14.03 -22.13
N PRO A 117 13.89 -13.69 -22.58
CA PRO A 117 12.98 -12.90 -21.75
C PRO A 117 12.66 -13.63 -20.45
N TYR A 118 12.54 -12.88 -19.37
CA TYR A 118 11.91 -13.42 -18.16
C TYR A 118 10.43 -13.63 -18.48
N SER A 119 9.93 -14.84 -18.27
CA SER A 119 8.61 -15.25 -18.74
C SER A 119 7.82 -15.85 -17.58
N VAL A 120 6.58 -15.40 -17.40
CA VAL A 120 5.69 -15.89 -16.35
C VAL A 120 4.40 -16.38 -16.99
N ASN A 121 3.98 -17.60 -16.65
CA ASN A 121 2.68 -18.09 -17.07
C ASN A 121 1.59 -17.39 -16.23
N VAL A 122 0.62 -16.77 -16.91
CA VAL A 122 -0.45 -16.02 -16.26
C VAL A 122 -1.32 -16.92 -15.39
N SER A 123 -1.47 -18.21 -15.73
CA SER A 123 -2.24 -19.15 -14.91
C SER A 123 -1.65 -19.36 -13.52
N PHE A 124 -0.34 -19.12 -13.33
CA PHE A 124 0.32 -19.22 -12.02
C PHE A 124 0.18 -17.97 -11.16
N LEU A 125 -0.34 -16.87 -11.72
CA LEU A 125 -0.48 -15.59 -11.02
C LEU A 125 -1.75 -15.51 -10.16
N ASN A 126 -2.65 -16.51 -10.23
CA ASN A 126 -3.91 -16.57 -9.48
C ASN A 126 -4.70 -15.25 -9.52
N CYS A 127 -4.80 -14.62 -10.69
CA CYS A 127 -5.41 -13.30 -10.81
C CYS A 127 -6.93 -13.35 -10.57
N PRO A 128 -7.48 -12.53 -9.66
CA PRO A 128 -8.90 -12.52 -9.38
C PRO A 128 -9.73 -11.86 -10.48
N TRP A 129 -11.02 -12.22 -10.52
CA TRP A 129 -12.03 -11.49 -11.27
C TRP A 129 -12.34 -10.16 -10.58
N ASP A 130 -12.39 -9.08 -11.37
CA ASP A 130 -12.70 -7.73 -10.94
C ASP A 130 -14.06 -7.29 -11.52
N ASN A 131 -15.05 -7.15 -10.64
CA ASN A 131 -16.40 -6.76 -11.01
C ASN A 131 -16.47 -5.37 -11.64
N SER A 132 -15.56 -4.47 -11.27
CA SER A 132 -15.58 -3.08 -11.78
C SER A 132 -15.18 -3.01 -13.25
N THR A 133 -14.22 -3.83 -13.67
CA THR A 133 -13.78 -3.95 -15.06
C THR A 133 -14.47 -5.08 -15.83
N LYS A 134 -15.28 -5.90 -15.15
CA LYS A 134 -15.89 -7.13 -15.67
C LYS A 134 -14.84 -8.03 -16.35
N GLY A 135 -13.69 -8.19 -15.69
CA GLY A 135 -12.51 -8.83 -16.26
C GLY A 135 -11.57 -9.43 -15.23
N ILE A 136 -10.41 -9.91 -15.71
CA ILE A 136 -9.35 -10.46 -14.85
C ILE A 136 -8.32 -9.36 -14.57
N LYS A 137 -8.07 -9.10 -13.28
CA LYS A 137 -7.11 -8.09 -12.84
C LYS A 137 -5.93 -8.76 -12.13
N CYS A 138 -4.73 -8.53 -12.65
CA CYS A 138 -3.48 -9.01 -12.09
C CYS A 138 -2.65 -7.84 -11.57
N GLU A 139 -2.25 -7.86 -10.30
CA GLU A 139 -1.32 -6.88 -9.74
C GLU A 139 0.01 -7.57 -9.41
N LEU A 140 1.10 -7.12 -10.04
CA LEU A 140 2.34 -7.88 -10.13
C LEU A 140 3.53 -7.10 -9.55
N LYS A 141 4.31 -7.76 -8.70
CA LYS A 141 5.68 -7.37 -8.38
C LYS A 141 6.60 -8.30 -9.17
N VAL A 142 7.37 -7.75 -10.10
CA VAL A 142 8.25 -8.54 -10.97
C VAL A 142 9.68 -8.22 -10.64
N GLU A 143 10.37 -9.17 -10.01
CA GLU A 143 11.78 -9.04 -9.68
C GLU A 143 12.62 -9.75 -10.74
N LEU A 144 13.33 -8.96 -11.54
CA LEU A 144 14.27 -9.43 -12.54
C LEU A 144 15.59 -9.70 -11.82
N GLN A 145 15.86 -10.97 -11.48
CA GLN A 145 17.17 -11.37 -10.96
C GLN A 145 18.12 -11.67 -12.12
N ASN A 146 19.41 -11.34 -11.97
CA ASN A 146 20.42 -11.93 -12.82
C ASN A 146 20.44 -13.43 -12.52
N ILE A 147 20.16 -14.26 -13.53
CA ILE A 147 20.33 -15.72 -13.45
C ILE A 147 21.82 -16.03 -13.46
N ILE A 148 22.56 -15.61 -12.42
CA ILE A 148 23.85 -16.17 -12.02
C ILE A 148 23.95 -15.90 -10.50
N VAL A 149 23.98 -16.99 -9.72
CA VAL A 149 24.15 -17.07 -8.26
C VAL A 149 22.87 -16.94 -7.41
N GLY A 150 22.43 -18.10 -6.91
CA GLY A 150 21.72 -18.24 -5.64
C GLY A 150 20.22 -17.95 -5.69
N ILE A 151 19.42 -18.97 -5.40
CA ILE A 151 18.02 -18.82 -5.00
C ILE A 151 18.02 -18.06 -3.66
N ALA A 152 18.04 -16.73 -3.72
CA ALA A 152 17.78 -15.91 -2.56
C ALA A 152 16.26 -15.91 -2.35
N SER A 153 15.81 -16.66 -1.34
CA SER A 153 14.44 -16.64 -0.86
C SER A 153 14.17 -15.29 -0.19
N TYR A 154 13.83 -14.28 -0.99
CA TYR A 154 13.32 -13.03 -0.43
C TYR A 154 11.85 -13.18 -0.08
N PRO A 155 11.40 -12.64 1.06
CA PRO A 155 9.99 -12.64 1.41
C PRO A 155 9.20 -11.97 0.28
N SER A 156 8.12 -12.62 -0.12
CA SER A 156 7.11 -12.09 -1.04
C SER A 156 6.48 -10.85 -0.43
N ILE A 157 7.12 -9.68 -0.62
CA ILE A 157 6.50 -8.40 -0.31
C ILE A 157 5.34 -8.25 -1.28
N SER A 158 4.16 -8.62 -0.82
CA SER A 158 2.92 -8.26 -1.49
C SER A 158 2.83 -6.75 -1.47
N LEU A 159 2.70 -6.14 -2.66
CA LEU A 159 2.40 -4.70 -2.80
C LEU A 159 1.04 -4.34 -2.18
N PHE A 160 0.27 -5.34 -1.80
CA PHE A 160 -1.07 -5.24 -1.24
C PHE A 160 -1.08 -5.93 0.13
N PRO A 161 -1.68 -5.30 1.15
CA PRO A 161 -1.61 -5.81 2.51
C PRO A 161 -2.06 -7.26 2.60
N ASN A 162 -1.21 -8.10 3.17
CA ASN A 162 -1.49 -9.49 3.48
C ASN A 162 -2.74 -9.58 4.38
N THR A 163 -3.48 -10.68 4.33
CA THR A 163 -4.65 -10.87 5.21
C THR A 163 -4.26 -10.91 6.69
N THR A 164 -3.04 -11.36 7.00
CA THR A 164 -2.44 -11.34 8.35
C THR A 164 -1.64 -10.05 8.56
N ARG A 165 -2.32 -9.00 9.00
CA ARG A 165 -1.70 -7.72 9.36
C ARG A 165 -0.92 -7.83 10.67
N GLU A 166 0.32 -7.35 10.69
CA GLU A 166 1.11 -7.26 11.93
C GLU A 166 0.47 -6.28 12.91
N LYS A 167 0.37 -6.62 14.19
CA LYS A 167 -0.23 -5.72 15.19
C LYS A 167 0.76 -4.62 15.57
N TYR A 168 0.35 -3.36 15.41
CA TYR A 168 1.07 -2.20 15.92
C TYR A 168 0.30 -1.60 17.09
N GLY A 169 0.82 -1.79 18.30
CA GLY A 169 0.28 -1.18 19.51
C GLY A 169 0.69 0.29 19.64
N ILE A 170 -0.29 1.19 19.73
CA ILE A 170 -0.09 2.60 20.07
C ILE A 170 -0.27 2.76 21.58
N GLU A 171 0.80 3.17 22.26
CA GLU A 171 0.80 3.42 23.71
C GLU A 171 0.45 4.88 24.01
N LYS A 172 -0.38 5.07 25.03
CA LYS A 172 -0.73 6.40 25.51
C LYS A 172 0.39 6.96 26.37
N TRP A 173 0.51 8.28 26.34
CA TRP A 173 1.28 9.01 27.34
C TRP A 173 0.50 9.05 28.64
N ASP A 174 1.23 9.00 29.76
CA ASP A 174 0.67 9.35 31.05
C ASP A 174 0.55 10.87 31.13
N ILE A 175 -0.66 11.37 30.84
CA ILE A 175 -0.97 12.81 30.80
C ILE A 175 -1.18 13.42 32.19
N GLN A 176 -1.20 12.61 33.26
CA GLN A 176 -1.20 13.15 34.63
C GLN A 176 0.17 13.71 34.99
N ASN A 177 1.22 13.22 34.30
CA ASN A 177 2.58 13.71 34.40
C ASN A 177 2.94 14.56 33.17
N ASN A 178 3.79 15.57 33.37
CA ASN A 178 4.26 16.39 32.26
C ASN A 178 5.10 15.55 31.27
N ILE A 179 4.84 15.72 29.98
CA ILE A 179 5.63 15.08 28.93
C ILE A 179 6.96 15.83 28.80
N SER A 180 8.03 15.19 29.27
CA SER A 180 9.38 15.75 29.12
C SER A 180 9.79 15.82 27.64
N PHE A 181 10.35 16.94 27.19
CA PHE A 181 10.97 17.04 25.87
C PHE A 181 12.32 17.76 25.88
N TYR A 182 13.18 17.46 24.90
CA TYR A 182 14.49 18.09 24.72
C TYR A 182 14.70 18.46 23.25
N ILE A 183 15.33 19.61 23.00
CA ILE A 183 15.68 20.07 21.66
C ILE A 183 17.20 20.04 21.49
N ALA A 184 17.68 19.25 20.54
CA ALA A 184 19.12 19.13 20.28
C ALA A 184 19.70 20.45 19.74
N LYS A 185 20.82 20.91 20.31
CA LYS A 185 21.50 22.16 19.90
C LYS A 185 22.24 22.10 18.55
N LYS A 186 22.09 21.02 17.79
CA LYS A 186 22.86 20.74 16.57
C LYS A 186 22.26 21.34 15.29
N PHE A 187 21.13 22.04 15.38
CA PHE A 187 20.50 22.72 14.24
C PHE A 187 21.27 23.99 13.86
N ASP A 188 21.38 24.27 12.56
CA ASP A 188 22.15 25.41 12.04
C ASP A 188 21.57 26.75 12.52
N ASN A 189 20.25 26.83 12.62
CA ASN A 189 19.54 27.97 13.22
C ASN A 189 18.78 27.54 14.48
N PHE A 190 19.53 27.07 15.48
CA PHE A 190 18.96 26.53 16.72
C PHE A 190 17.93 27.47 17.37
N SER A 191 18.20 28.78 17.47
CA SER A 191 17.27 29.73 18.11
C SER A 191 15.89 29.74 17.44
N ARG A 192 15.81 29.77 16.10
CA ARG A 192 14.52 29.71 15.39
C ARG A 192 13.85 28.34 15.48
N VAL A 193 14.64 27.26 15.52
CA VAL A 193 14.10 25.90 15.67
C VAL A 193 13.52 25.71 17.07
N ASP A 194 14.23 26.17 18.09
CA ASP A 194 13.79 26.19 19.49
C ASP A 194 12.48 26.94 19.63
N GLU A 195 12.42 28.20 19.18
CA GLU A 195 11.21 29.03 19.20
C GLU A 195 10.01 28.33 18.54
N ARG A 196 10.18 27.74 17.36
CA ARG A 196 9.10 27.03 16.65
C ARG A 196 8.60 25.82 17.42
N ILE A 197 9.50 25.00 17.97
CA ILE A 197 9.12 23.82 18.74
C ILE A 197 8.38 24.25 20.00
N ILE A 198 8.86 25.27 20.72
CA ILE A 198 8.20 25.84 21.90
C ILE A 198 6.81 26.40 21.56
N ASN A 199 6.67 27.10 20.44
CA ASN A 199 5.37 27.61 20.01
C ASN A 199 4.38 26.47 19.70
N VAL A 200 4.85 25.39 19.07
CA VAL A 200 4.00 24.21 18.80
C VAL A 200 3.60 23.50 20.08
N THR A 201 4.51 23.33 21.06
CA THR A 201 4.15 22.69 22.35
C THR A 201 3.13 23.54 23.10
N LYS A 202 3.32 24.87 23.16
CA LYS A 202 2.39 25.80 23.79
C LYS A 202 1.02 25.82 23.13
N GLU A 203 0.95 25.71 21.81
CA GLU A 203 -0.32 25.62 21.09
C GLU A 203 -1.12 24.37 21.53
N ILE A 204 -0.45 23.23 21.69
CA ILE A 204 -1.09 22.00 22.19
C ILE A 204 -1.52 22.17 23.65
N GLU A 205 -0.67 22.75 24.51
CA GLU A 205 -1.00 23.04 25.92
C GLU A 205 -2.24 23.94 26.04
N ASN A 206 -2.34 24.97 25.19
CA ASN A 206 -3.45 25.93 25.24
C ASN A 206 -4.79 25.34 24.75
N ASN A 207 -4.77 24.23 24.01
CA ASN A 207 -5.96 23.65 23.39
C ASN A 207 -6.29 22.23 23.90
N THR A 208 -5.50 21.70 24.84
CA THR A 208 -5.65 20.33 25.35
C THR A 208 -5.27 20.27 26.84
N CYS A 209 -5.42 19.11 27.45
CA CYS A 209 -4.93 18.86 28.82
C CYS A 209 -3.48 18.35 28.87
N ILE A 210 -2.77 18.32 27.73
CA ILE A 210 -1.39 17.83 27.67
C ILE A 210 -0.45 18.95 28.08
N ILE A 211 0.44 18.67 29.03
CA ILE A 211 1.45 19.62 29.52
C ILE A 211 2.85 19.10 29.16
N PHE A 212 3.73 19.97 28.68
CA PHE A 212 5.10 19.66 28.34
C PHE A 212 6.09 20.26 29.34
N GLN A 213 7.23 19.58 29.52
CA GLN A 213 8.33 20.08 30.34
C GLN A 213 9.65 20.01 29.57
N GLN A 214 10.16 21.16 29.16
CA GLN A 214 11.45 21.25 28.50
C GLN A 214 12.58 20.81 29.43
N GLN A 215 13.50 20.02 28.90
CA GLN A 215 14.70 19.55 29.58
C GLN A 215 15.94 20.21 28.95
N ASN A 216 16.95 20.46 29.76
CA ASN A 216 18.21 21.07 29.29
C ASN A 216 19.18 20.05 28.67
N LYS A 217 18.95 18.76 28.91
CA LYS A 217 19.80 17.64 28.44
C LYS A 217 18.94 16.61 27.71
N THR A 218 19.57 15.88 26.81
CA THR A 218 18.97 14.73 26.13
C THR A 218 18.33 13.79 27.14
N ILE A 219 17.09 13.38 26.86
CA ILE A 219 16.35 12.46 27.72
C ILE A 219 16.80 11.04 27.42
N SER A 220 17.27 10.33 28.43
CA SER A 220 17.67 8.92 28.38
C SER A 220 17.18 8.18 29.61
N GLY A 221 16.80 6.89 29.47
CA GLY A 221 16.38 6.04 30.60
C GLY A 221 15.03 6.39 31.23
N LYS A 222 14.26 7.30 30.62
CA LYS A 222 12.88 7.62 30.99
C LYS A 222 12.07 7.99 29.74
N HIS A 223 10.75 7.96 29.86
CA HIS A 223 9.85 8.45 28.82
C HIS A 223 10.07 9.94 28.52
N GLY A 224 9.96 10.31 27.25
CA GLY A 224 10.10 11.69 26.80
C GLY A 224 10.45 11.79 25.33
N ILE A 225 10.44 13.00 24.81
CA ILE A 225 10.60 13.28 23.38
C ILE A 225 11.90 14.05 23.15
N ASN A 226 12.77 13.54 22.28
CA ASN A 226 13.98 14.22 21.85
C ASN A 226 13.82 14.69 20.40
N PHE A 227 13.78 16.01 20.18
CA PHE A 227 13.89 16.59 18.84
C PHE A 227 15.36 16.59 18.40
N LYS A 228 15.68 15.85 17.33
CA LYS A 228 17.05 15.60 16.87
C LYS A 228 17.22 16.02 15.42
N LYS A 229 18.33 16.69 15.10
CA LYS A 229 18.78 16.89 13.72
C LYS A 229 19.10 15.54 13.09
N SER A 230 18.58 15.31 11.89
CA SER A 230 18.74 14.08 11.10
C SER A 230 18.72 14.40 9.61
N ASN A 231 19.09 13.43 8.78
CA ASN A 231 18.88 13.45 7.33
C ASN A 231 17.44 13.09 6.94
N GLU A 232 16.61 12.71 7.91
CA GLU A 232 15.22 12.33 7.70
C GLU A 232 14.27 13.21 8.53
N CYS A 233 13.04 13.30 8.04
CA CYS A 233 11.98 14.05 8.65
C CYS A 233 10.85 13.10 9.05
N LYS A 234 10.92 12.56 10.26
CA LYS A 234 10.01 11.50 10.71
C LYS A 234 9.90 11.44 12.22
N ASN A 235 8.76 10.94 12.67
CA ASN A 235 8.55 10.52 14.04
C ASN A 235 9.00 9.05 14.16
N MET A 236 9.78 8.72 15.20
CA MET A 236 10.31 7.36 15.34
C MET A 236 9.29 6.35 15.86
N LYS A 237 8.25 6.81 16.57
CA LYS A 237 7.23 5.94 17.18
C LYS A 237 5.91 6.70 17.37
N ILE A 238 4.80 6.09 16.96
CA ILE A 238 3.46 6.64 17.18
C ILE A 238 3.03 6.32 18.61
N GLY A 239 2.67 7.35 19.37
CA GLY A 239 2.41 7.24 20.81
C GLY A 239 3.69 7.19 21.63
N ASN A 240 3.56 6.81 22.91
CA ASN A 240 4.69 6.62 23.81
C ASN A 240 5.53 5.40 23.38
N ALA A 241 6.83 5.43 23.68
CA ALA A 241 7.71 4.29 23.47
C ALA A 241 7.63 3.31 24.65
N ARG A 242 7.64 2.00 24.34
CA ARG A 242 7.60 0.95 25.37
C ARG A 242 8.85 0.99 26.25
N LYS A 243 8.72 0.59 27.52
CA LYS A 243 9.84 0.27 28.44
C LYS A 243 10.71 1.47 28.90
N ASN A 244 10.11 2.52 29.47
CA ASN A 244 10.86 3.65 30.09
C ASN A 244 12.00 4.21 29.21
N VAL A 245 11.80 4.26 27.89
CA VAL A 245 12.76 4.87 26.95
C VAL A 245 12.19 6.13 26.35
N SER A 246 13.09 7.04 26.01
CA SER A 246 12.73 8.22 25.25
C SER A 246 12.60 7.88 23.77
N GLN A 247 11.86 8.70 23.04
CA GLN A 247 11.72 8.59 21.59
C GLN A 247 12.24 9.81 20.87
N GLY A 248 12.56 9.64 19.58
CA GLY A 248 13.05 10.71 18.72
C GLY A 248 11.96 11.27 17.81
N ILE A 249 11.94 12.58 17.67
CA ILE A 249 11.40 13.24 16.47
C ILE A 249 12.62 13.72 15.68
N HIS A 250 12.79 13.14 14.49
CA HIS A 250 13.92 13.45 13.60
C HIS A 250 13.50 14.54 12.62
N LEU A 251 14.31 15.60 12.54
CA LEU A 251 14.07 16.75 11.69
C LEU A 251 15.31 17.02 10.84
N THR A 252 15.10 17.21 9.54
CA THR A 252 16.07 17.90 8.68
C THR A 252 16.02 19.41 8.96
N GLU A 253 17.01 20.16 8.47
CA GLU A 253 16.98 21.63 8.54
C GLU A 253 15.71 22.19 7.88
N GLU A 254 15.35 21.69 6.69
CA GLU A 254 14.11 22.06 5.99
C GLU A 254 12.88 21.79 6.86
N CYS A 255 12.76 20.60 7.44
CA CYS A 255 11.61 20.25 8.26
C CYS A 255 11.50 21.05 9.56
N ALA A 256 12.64 21.41 10.16
CA ALA A 256 12.68 22.25 11.34
C ALA A 256 12.22 23.71 11.06
N THR A 257 12.13 24.12 9.79
CA THR A 257 11.54 25.42 9.41
C THR A 257 10.02 25.44 9.35
N SER A 258 9.37 24.27 9.28
CA SER A 258 7.93 24.15 9.09
C SER A 258 7.22 23.83 10.39
N THR A 259 6.54 24.83 10.96
CA THR A 259 5.66 24.66 12.13
C THR A 259 4.62 23.57 11.89
N ARG A 260 4.04 23.51 10.67
CA ARG A 260 3.08 22.46 10.28
C ARG A 260 3.69 21.07 10.40
N THR A 261 4.93 20.89 9.94
CA THR A 261 5.61 19.59 9.98
C THR A 261 5.93 19.18 11.41
N ILE A 262 6.48 20.10 12.22
CA ILE A 262 6.78 19.86 13.63
C ILE A 262 5.49 19.47 14.37
N ARG A 263 4.40 20.21 14.17
CA ARG A 263 3.07 19.93 14.74
C ARG A 263 2.57 18.54 14.35
N SER A 264 2.59 18.20 13.06
CA SER A 264 2.17 16.86 12.59
C SER A 264 2.98 15.74 13.24
N LEU A 265 4.31 15.88 13.33
CA LEU A 265 5.18 14.85 13.92
C LEU A 265 4.97 14.73 15.43
N LEU A 266 4.75 15.85 16.13
CA LEU A 266 4.43 15.85 17.56
C LEU A 266 3.08 15.20 17.83
N HIS A 267 2.05 15.50 17.04
CA HIS A 267 0.74 14.81 17.15
C HIS A 267 0.87 13.29 16.97
N GLN A 268 1.70 12.84 16.01
CA GLN A 268 2.00 11.41 15.88
C GLN A 268 2.72 10.86 17.10
N ALA A 269 3.71 11.58 17.64
CA ALA A 269 4.42 11.20 18.85
C ALA A 269 3.47 11.10 20.05
N LEU A 270 2.43 11.92 20.12
CA LEU A 270 1.37 11.86 21.14
C LEU A 270 0.38 10.69 20.96
N GLY A 271 0.42 10.00 19.82
CA GLY A 271 -0.43 8.83 19.54
C GLY A 271 -1.50 9.05 18.47
N GLN A 272 -1.55 10.22 17.83
CA GLN A 272 -2.47 10.45 16.73
C GLN A 272 -1.96 9.74 15.46
N LEU A 273 -2.67 8.70 15.04
CA LEU A 273 -2.37 7.99 13.81
C LEU A 273 -2.61 8.92 12.60
N ALA A 274 -1.73 8.86 11.60
CA ALA A 274 -1.98 9.56 10.34
C ALA A 274 -3.25 9.00 9.70
N SER A 275 -4.17 9.86 9.25
CA SER A 275 -5.50 9.43 8.77
C SER A 275 -5.43 8.40 7.64
N VAL A 276 -4.36 8.43 6.83
CA VAL A 276 -4.08 7.45 5.77
C VAL A 276 -3.74 6.04 6.27
N PHE A 277 -3.56 5.82 7.58
CA PHE A 277 -3.34 4.50 8.16
C PHE A 277 -4.58 3.96 8.88
N ARG A 278 -5.68 4.73 8.93
CA ARG A 278 -6.96 4.24 9.47
C ARG A 278 -7.44 3.01 8.70
N GLU A 279 -8.18 2.15 9.41
CA GLU A 279 -8.78 0.94 8.83
C GLU A 279 -9.85 1.27 7.79
N ASP A 280 -10.63 2.32 8.04
CA ASP A 280 -11.72 2.79 7.18
C ASP A 280 -11.26 3.74 6.07
N ARG A 281 -9.96 4.04 5.94
CA ARG A 281 -9.42 5.03 4.98
C ARG A 281 -9.91 4.82 3.55
N ASN A 282 -10.12 3.56 3.14
CA ASN A 282 -10.47 3.20 1.77
C ASN A 282 -11.89 3.65 1.40
N LYS A 283 -12.71 4.08 2.37
CA LYS A 283 -13.99 4.75 2.13
C LYS A 283 -13.80 6.21 1.69
N TYR A 284 -12.68 6.84 2.06
CA TYR A 284 -12.47 8.29 1.91
C TYR A 284 -11.30 8.65 0.99
N VAL A 285 -10.28 7.81 0.89
CA VAL A 285 -9.09 8.04 0.07
C VAL A 285 -8.68 6.79 -0.70
N LYS A 286 -8.24 6.99 -1.95
CA LYS A 286 -7.55 6.00 -2.77
C LYS A 286 -6.05 6.23 -2.66
N ILE A 287 -5.30 5.15 -2.43
CA ILE A 287 -3.84 5.16 -2.39
C ILE A 287 -3.31 4.37 -3.58
N ASN A 288 -2.46 4.99 -4.40
CA ASN A 288 -1.82 4.34 -5.53
C ASN A 288 -0.48 3.73 -5.12
N PHE A 289 -0.52 2.50 -4.64
CA PHE A 289 0.65 1.73 -4.20
C PHE A 289 1.70 1.51 -5.31
N LEU A 290 1.31 1.52 -6.59
CA LEU A 290 2.24 1.35 -7.71
C LEU A 290 3.31 2.44 -7.75
N TYR A 291 3.01 3.64 -7.26
CA TYR A 291 3.92 4.79 -7.20
C TYR A 291 4.42 5.09 -5.78
N MET A 292 4.22 4.17 -4.84
CA MET A 292 4.73 4.29 -3.48
C MET A 292 6.19 3.81 -3.40
N ASN A 293 6.98 4.47 -2.55
CA ASN A 293 8.30 4.00 -2.15
C ASN A 293 8.14 2.66 -1.41
N LEU A 294 8.91 1.65 -1.85
CA LEU A 294 8.79 0.29 -1.32
C LEU A 294 9.04 0.22 0.18
N SER A 295 9.91 1.09 0.73
CA SER A 295 10.17 1.16 2.17
C SER A 295 8.98 1.65 3.00
N SER A 296 7.96 2.24 2.37
CA SER A 296 6.75 2.74 3.04
C SER A 296 5.59 1.76 3.00
N VAL A 297 5.65 0.73 2.13
CA VAL A 297 4.54 -0.22 1.92
C VAL A 297 4.22 -0.96 3.21
N ASP A 298 5.23 -1.37 3.98
CA ASP A 298 5.05 -2.12 5.22
C ASP A 298 4.23 -1.36 6.27
N SER A 299 4.31 -0.02 6.28
CA SER A 299 3.49 0.80 7.19
C SER A 299 1.98 0.65 6.92
N PHE A 300 1.58 0.30 5.69
CA PHE A 300 0.19 0.03 5.34
C PHE A 300 -0.27 -1.41 5.63
N ASN A 301 0.65 -2.27 6.06
CA ASN A 301 0.40 -3.67 6.42
C ASN A 301 0.15 -3.86 7.93
N TYR A 302 0.34 -2.82 8.74
CA TYR A 302 0.02 -2.88 10.16
C TYR A 302 -1.49 -2.83 10.42
N ASN A 303 -1.91 -3.60 11.41
CA ASN A 303 -3.17 -3.38 12.13
C ASN A 303 -2.86 -2.48 13.34
N TYR A 304 -3.10 -1.19 13.18
CA TYR A 304 -2.89 -0.21 14.24
C TYR A 304 -4.00 -0.34 15.28
N THR A 305 -3.63 -0.70 16.50
CA THR A 305 -4.55 -0.83 17.62
C THR A 305 -4.09 0.05 18.76
N TYR A 306 -4.98 0.87 19.30
CA TYR A 306 -4.73 1.53 20.58
C TYR A 306 -4.71 0.47 21.68
N LEU A 307 -3.66 0.44 22.51
CA LEU A 307 -3.54 -0.56 23.59
C LEU A 307 -4.47 -0.29 24.79
N THR A 308 -5.42 0.63 24.62
CA THR A 308 -6.41 1.01 25.62
C THR A 308 -7.78 1.00 24.97
N GLU A 309 -8.83 0.76 25.76
CA GLU A 309 -10.19 0.40 25.32
C GLU A 309 -10.92 1.44 24.44
N ASN A 310 -10.39 2.66 24.29
CA ASN A 310 -11.02 3.72 23.51
C ASN A 310 -10.37 3.84 22.13
N ASN A 311 -10.86 3.04 21.17
CA ASN A 311 -10.64 3.31 19.76
C ASN A 311 -11.42 4.58 19.39
N TYR A 312 -10.72 5.63 18.97
CA TYR A 312 -11.37 6.85 18.49
C TYR A 312 -12.19 6.53 17.23
N THR A 313 -13.50 6.73 17.30
CA THR A 313 -14.49 6.41 16.24
C THR A 313 -14.92 7.63 15.43
N GLY A 314 -14.21 8.76 15.54
CA GLY A 314 -14.58 9.99 14.84
C GLY A 314 -14.53 9.87 13.31
N ASN A 315 -15.24 10.78 12.64
CA ASN A 315 -15.28 10.88 11.19
C ASN A 315 -13.87 11.05 10.59
N PHE A 316 -13.73 10.72 9.32
CA PHE A 316 -12.48 10.98 8.61
C PHE A 316 -12.31 12.48 8.39
N ASP A 317 -11.31 13.06 9.05
CA ASP A 317 -11.03 14.49 8.96
C ASP A 317 -9.97 14.79 7.90
N PHE A 318 -10.40 15.40 6.79
CA PHE A 318 -9.51 15.88 5.74
C PHE A 318 -8.67 17.11 6.15
N GLY A 319 -9.09 17.83 7.20
CA GLY A 319 -8.36 18.95 7.80
C GLY A 319 -7.33 18.53 8.84
N SER A 320 -7.26 17.24 9.19
CA SER A 320 -6.36 16.74 10.22
C SER A 320 -4.90 17.11 9.96
N ILE A 321 -4.21 17.61 11.00
CA ILE A 321 -2.78 17.94 10.92
C ILE A 321 -1.91 16.72 10.59
N THR A 322 -2.37 15.51 10.92
CA THR A 322 -1.67 14.25 10.61
C THR A 322 -2.06 13.66 9.25
N LEU A 323 -2.99 14.28 8.52
CA LEU A 323 -3.28 13.86 7.15
C LEU A 323 -2.04 14.10 6.29
N SER A 324 -1.52 13.01 5.73
CA SER A 324 -0.36 13.06 4.86
C SER A 324 -0.68 13.83 3.57
N ASN A 325 0.29 14.60 3.06
CA ASN A 325 0.16 15.26 1.76
C ASN A 325 -0.13 14.24 0.66
N SER A 326 -0.82 14.66 -0.38
CA SER A 326 -1.17 13.85 -1.56
C SER A 326 0.00 13.09 -2.19
N SER A 327 1.24 13.59 -2.11
CA SER A 327 2.45 12.92 -2.60
C SER A 327 3.29 12.23 -1.53
N ALA A 328 2.83 12.19 -0.29
CA ALA A 328 3.52 11.47 0.78
C ALA A 328 3.73 10.00 0.40
N PHE A 329 4.87 9.45 0.80
CA PHE A 329 5.32 8.09 0.49
C PHE A 329 5.57 7.82 -1.01
N SER A 330 5.42 8.81 -1.90
CA SER A 330 5.66 8.57 -3.31
C SER A 330 7.14 8.43 -3.64
N VAL A 331 7.43 7.64 -4.68
CA VAL A 331 8.76 7.60 -5.32
C VAL A 331 9.17 8.93 -5.94
N ASP A 332 8.22 9.86 -6.13
CA ASP A 332 8.45 11.19 -6.67
C ASP A 332 7.49 12.20 -6.01
N LYS A 333 8.02 13.27 -5.44
CA LYS A 333 7.24 14.29 -4.73
C LYS A 333 6.18 14.97 -5.61
N ILE A 334 6.32 14.92 -6.95
CA ILE A 334 5.34 15.46 -7.91
C ILE A 334 4.14 14.51 -8.08
N LYS A 335 4.32 13.21 -7.83
CA LYS A 335 3.26 12.21 -8.00
C LYS A 335 2.33 12.18 -6.78
N LYS A 336 1.10 12.66 -6.99
CA LYS A 336 0.02 12.56 -6.02
C LYS A 336 -0.54 11.13 -6.00
N ILE A 337 -0.19 10.37 -4.96
CA ILE A 337 -0.60 8.96 -4.78
C ILE A 337 -1.74 8.78 -3.78
N ILE A 338 -2.01 9.76 -2.91
CA ILE A 338 -3.18 9.79 -2.02
C ILE A 338 -4.20 10.74 -2.63
N LYS A 339 -5.39 10.24 -2.95
CA LYS A 339 -6.47 11.00 -3.59
C LYS A 339 -7.78 10.81 -2.83
N PRO A 340 -8.51 11.88 -2.48
CA PRO A 340 -9.87 11.75 -1.95
C PRO A 340 -10.79 11.00 -2.90
N ILE A 341 -11.69 10.20 -2.34
CA ILE A 341 -12.85 9.61 -3.01
C ILE A 341 -14.00 10.57 -2.74
N VAL A 342 -14.03 11.67 -3.49
CA VAL A 342 -15.22 12.54 -3.50
C VAL A 342 -16.17 11.99 -4.57
N SER A 343 -17.37 11.59 -4.18
CA SER A 343 -18.53 11.93 -5.02
C SER A 343 -18.87 13.36 -4.63
N TYR A 344 -18.84 14.27 -5.60
CA TYR A 344 -19.66 15.45 -5.47
C TYR A 344 -21.04 14.96 -5.91
N ASP A 345 -21.94 14.81 -4.93
CA ASP A 345 -23.36 14.71 -5.23
C ASP A 345 -23.87 16.11 -5.64
#